data_AF-A0A9P3GT68-F1
#
_entry.id   AF-A0A9P3GT68-F1
#
_cell.length_a   1.000
_cell.length_b   1.000
_cell.length_c   1.000
_cell.angle_alpha   90.00
_cell.angle_beta   90.00
_cell.angle_gamma   90.00
#
_symmetry.space_group_name_H-M   'P 1'
#
loop_
_entity.id
_entity.type
_entity.pdbx_description
1 polymer ?
#
loop_
_entity_poly.entity_id
_entity_poly.type
_entity_poly.pdbx_seq_one_letter_code
_entity_poly.pdbx_strand_id
1 'polypeptide(L)'
;MDAPPPSKTARDYISGAYSELAWVTYDLSRHAGFYERLAAARVAHTTRRTTAREELRAHIPGDAEDAHALLDRMAEGDRDDDAQTGDLETNGGEALTSCQRSADRLKDSMDKAWWAIDAESRAEDNAVVRMKRLEADLEEAQTELRAKAEELRLEKLLHFEETAKRQREQELHLQTVQRLDSFEAVCLLLSKDLGRLKPEGGDREPSADSNGSTPGGDSAPEADFEIDNLIKSLKERAEVQGRERQQHLSDIAQLRRDLEAANRSAGAAVRRAEEAEKKLRLREDMHTKAQVQIATLSQELKELHNKHAEELQRARRYRQEDLSKLRSALTVADKTRAQAVLKQKQMDASRTYDRLWNILASRTLSFDSIPWPMVDVPRTPEDITLGAVREFMFSESRLQGKLRRAVLKKALLVWHPDKFNAVLQRVQESDRDDVEQAVNLIAGYLNDLNCGI
;
A
#
# COMPACT_ATOMS: atom_id res chain seq x y z
N MET A 1 -29.98 55.75 14.07
CA MET A 1 -29.38 55.07 15.24
C MET A 1 -29.87 53.64 15.19
N ASP A 2 -29.08 52.77 14.55
CA ASP A 2 -29.49 51.39 14.31
C ASP A 2 -29.09 50.53 15.50
N ALA A 3 -30.07 49.76 16.00
CA ALA A 3 -29.91 48.90 17.16
C ALA A 3 -28.95 47.74 16.84
N PRO A 4 -28.06 47.36 17.77
CA PRO A 4 -27.15 46.23 17.57
C PRO A 4 -27.94 44.91 17.52
N PRO A 5 -27.51 43.94 16.69
CA PRO A 5 -28.19 42.67 16.57
C PRO A 5 -28.11 41.87 17.89
N PRO A 6 -29.15 41.06 18.21
CA PRO A 6 -29.18 40.28 19.44
C PRO A 6 -28.03 39.27 19.45
N SER A 7 -27.25 39.28 20.54
CA SER A 7 -26.14 38.34 20.74
C SER A 7 -26.67 36.91 20.77
N LYS A 8 -26.22 36.08 19.83
CA LYS A 8 -26.46 34.62 19.83
C LYS A 8 -26.04 34.06 21.18
N THR A 9 -26.91 33.31 21.82
CA THR A 9 -26.62 32.76 23.14
C THR A 9 -25.63 31.60 23.02
N ALA A 10 -24.85 31.32 24.07
CA ALA A 10 -23.94 30.16 24.09
C ALA A 10 -24.66 28.83 23.77
N ARG A 11 -25.97 28.77 23.99
CA ARG A 11 -26.83 27.65 23.64
C ARG A 11 -26.94 27.43 22.12
N ASP A 12 -26.96 28.51 21.34
CA ASP A 12 -27.02 28.47 19.88
C ASP A 12 -25.69 27.97 19.28
N TYR A 13 -24.56 28.37 19.89
CA TYR A 13 -23.23 27.87 19.51
C TYR A 13 -23.05 26.39 19.83
N ILE A 14 -23.51 25.94 21.01
CA ILE A 14 -23.44 24.53 21.40
C ILE A 14 -24.34 23.68 20.50
N SER A 15 -25.56 24.14 20.19
CA SER A 15 -26.46 23.43 19.29
C SER A 15 -25.91 23.29 17.87
N GLY A 16 -25.21 24.31 17.35
CA GLY A 16 -24.52 24.25 16.07
C GLY A 16 -23.39 23.21 16.06
N ALA A 17 -22.53 23.22 17.08
CA ALA A 17 -21.40 22.29 17.20
C ALA A 17 -21.84 20.81 17.31
N TYR A 18 -22.96 20.53 18.00
CA TYR A 18 -23.51 19.18 18.05
C TYR A 18 -24.10 18.72 16.71
N SER A 19 -24.65 19.63 15.91
CA SER A 19 -25.16 19.31 14.57
C SER A 19 -24.05 18.97 13.58
N GLU A 20 -22.90 19.67 13.65
CA GLU A 20 -21.75 19.38 12.79
C GLU A 20 -21.05 18.07 13.17
N LEU A 21 -20.89 17.78 14.46
CA LEU A 21 -20.36 16.49 14.93
C LEU A 21 -21.27 15.31 14.56
N ALA A 22 -22.58 15.51 14.56
CA ALA A 22 -23.54 14.49 14.10
C ALA A 22 -23.41 14.24 12.59
N TRP A 23 -23.15 15.28 11.79
CA TRP A 23 -22.87 15.15 10.35
C TRP A 23 -21.56 14.40 10.08
N VAL A 24 -20.48 14.74 10.79
CA VAL A 24 -19.17 14.08 10.62
C VAL A 24 -19.22 12.60 11.01
N THR A 25 -19.91 12.26 12.10
CA THR A 25 -20.06 10.84 12.51
C THR A 25 -20.97 10.06 11.57
N TYR A 26 -22.02 10.68 11.02
CA TYR A 26 -22.86 10.07 9.98
C TYR A 26 -22.06 9.78 8.69
N ASP A 27 -21.21 10.71 8.27
CA ASP A 27 -20.41 10.56 7.05
C ASP A 27 -19.30 9.51 7.21
N LEU A 28 -18.64 9.45 8.37
CA LEU A 28 -17.69 8.39 8.70
C LEU A 28 -18.35 7.00 8.72
N SER A 29 -19.56 6.88 9.25
CA SER A 29 -20.32 5.61 9.25
C SER A 29 -20.74 5.20 7.82
N ARG A 30 -21.06 6.19 6.96
CA ARG A 30 -21.34 5.97 5.54
C ARG A 30 -20.11 5.50 4.77
N HIS A 31 -18.93 6.01 5.11
CA HIS A 31 -17.65 5.56 4.57
C HIS A 31 -17.25 4.16 5.05
N ALA A 32 -17.51 3.80 6.31
CA ALA A 32 -17.27 2.43 6.81
C ALA A 32 -18.07 1.38 6.00
N GLY A 33 -19.36 1.65 5.75
CA GLY A 33 -20.18 0.79 4.88
C GLY A 33 -19.76 0.81 3.41
N PHE A 34 -19.04 1.83 2.94
CA PHE A 34 -18.44 1.86 1.61
C PHE A 34 -17.24 0.90 1.51
N TYR A 35 -16.38 0.85 2.53
CA TYR A 35 -15.23 -0.06 2.57
C TYR A 35 -15.65 -1.54 2.67
N GLU A 36 -16.69 -1.87 3.45
CA GLU A 36 -17.25 -3.24 3.48
C GLU A 36 -17.80 -3.68 2.11
N ARG A 37 -18.51 -2.77 1.42
CA ARG A 37 -19.03 -3.05 0.06
C ARG A 37 -17.92 -3.23 -0.96
N LEU A 38 -16.82 -2.47 -0.85
CA LEU A 38 -15.63 -2.63 -1.68
C LEU A 38 -14.92 -3.96 -1.41
N ALA A 39 -14.77 -4.35 -0.14
CA ALA A 39 -14.19 -5.64 0.23
C ALA A 39 -15.03 -6.81 -0.30
N ALA A 40 -16.36 -6.76 -0.13
CA ALA A 40 -17.29 -7.75 -0.66
C ALA A 40 -17.26 -7.81 -2.21
N ALA A 41 -17.19 -6.65 -2.88
CA ALA A 41 -17.06 -6.59 -4.33
C ALA A 41 -15.74 -7.21 -4.81
N ARG A 42 -14.63 -7.01 -4.09
CA ARG A 42 -13.32 -7.59 -4.41
C ARG A 42 -13.34 -9.11 -4.27
N VAL A 43 -13.95 -9.64 -3.21
CA VAL A 43 -14.13 -11.10 -3.02
C VAL A 43 -14.99 -11.68 -4.15
N ALA A 44 -16.17 -11.11 -4.42
CA ALA A 44 -17.04 -11.56 -5.50
C ALA A 44 -16.35 -11.51 -6.87
N HIS A 45 -15.50 -10.51 -7.11
CA HIS A 45 -14.72 -10.38 -8.33
C HIS A 45 -13.69 -11.51 -8.47
N THR A 46 -12.91 -11.79 -7.41
CA THR A 46 -11.95 -12.90 -7.43
C THR A 46 -12.62 -14.24 -7.68
N THR A 47 -13.79 -14.48 -7.08
CA THR A 47 -14.59 -15.69 -7.32
C THR A 47 -15.07 -15.79 -8.76
N ARG A 48 -15.58 -14.70 -9.36
CA ARG A 48 -15.97 -14.70 -10.79
C ARG A 48 -14.78 -14.99 -11.70
N ARG A 49 -13.61 -14.42 -11.40
CA ARG A 49 -12.39 -14.63 -12.19
C ARG A 49 -11.86 -16.05 -12.09
N THR A 50 -11.94 -16.71 -10.93
CA THR A 50 -11.58 -18.12 -10.79
C THR A 50 -12.58 -19.01 -11.52
N THR A 51 -13.87 -18.73 -11.39
CA THR A 51 -14.93 -19.51 -12.04
C THR A 51 -14.84 -19.38 -13.57
N ALA A 52 -14.68 -18.16 -14.10
CA ALA A 52 -14.51 -17.93 -15.53
C ALA A 52 -13.24 -18.61 -16.08
N ARG A 53 -12.16 -18.68 -15.29
CA ARG A 53 -10.93 -19.38 -15.68
C ARG A 53 -11.11 -20.90 -15.68
N GLU A 54 -11.89 -21.44 -14.75
CA GLU A 54 -12.27 -22.86 -14.72
C GLU A 54 -13.22 -23.22 -15.86
N GLU A 55 -14.20 -22.36 -16.17
CA GLU A 55 -15.09 -22.50 -17.33
C GLU A 55 -14.31 -22.44 -18.65
N LEU A 56 -13.37 -21.50 -18.79
CA LEU A 56 -12.49 -21.43 -19.97
C LEU A 56 -11.64 -22.68 -20.10
N ARG A 57 -11.14 -23.23 -18.97
CA ARG A 57 -10.38 -24.48 -18.94
C ARG A 57 -11.23 -25.69 -19.30
N ALA A 58 -12.51 -25.69 -18.94
CA ALA A 58 -13.47 -26.72 -19.30
C ALA A 58 -13.94 -26.61 -20.76
N HIS A 59 -13.91 -25.42 -21.36
CA HIS A 59 -14.31 -25.15 -22.74
C HIS A 59 -13.16 -25.22 -23.76
N ILE A 60 -11.91 -25.40 -23.32
CA ILE A 60 -10.83 -25.86 -24.19
C ILE A 60 -11.04 -27.37 -24.32
N PRO A 61 -11.61 -27.89 -25.44
CA PRO A 61 -11.74 -29.32 -25.62
C PRO A 61 -10.34 -29.95 -25.54
N GLY A 62 -10.25 -31.15 -24.94
CA GLY A 62 -9.01 -31.94 -24.90
C GLY A 62 -8.37 -32.17 -26.28
N ASP A 63 -9.13 -31.94 -27.34
CA ASP A 63 -8.73 -32.09 -28.74
C ASP A 63 -7.89 -30.91 -29.28
N ALA A 64 -7.59 -29.88 -28.48
CA ALA A 64 -6.65 -28.81 -28.90
C ALA A 64 -5.21 -29.33 -29.10
N GLU A 65 -4.82 -30.39 -28.39
CA GLU A 65 -3.57 -31.12 -28.66
C GLU A 65 -3.67 -31.94 -29.96
N ASP A 66 -4.85 -32.49 -30.28
CA ASP A 66 -5.09 -33.24 -31.52
C ASP A 66 -5.16 -32.33 -32.74
N ALA A 67 -5.68 -31.10 -32.63
CA ALA A 67 -5.72 -30.14 -33.73
C ALA A 67 -4.32 -29.66 -34.16
N HIS A 68 -3.38 -29.51 -33.21
CA HIS A 68 -1.97 -29.25 -33.51
C HIS A 68 -1.29 -30.46 -34.17
N ALA A 69 -1.58 -31.68 -33.71
CA ALA A 69 -1.06 -32.91 -34.32
C ALA A 69 -1.63 -33.16 -35.75
N LEU A 70 -2.87 -32.72 -36.01
CA LEU A 70 -3.51 -32.80 -37.32
C LEU A 70 -2.93 -31.75 -38.29
N LEU A 71 -2.65 -30.54 -37.82
CA LEU A 71 -1.96 -29.51 -38.61
C LEU A 71 -0.52 -29.89 -38.95
N ASP A 72 0.22 -30.52 -38.03
CA ASP A 72 1.56 -31.04 -38.30
C ASP A 72 1.52 -32.21 -39.30
N ARG A 73 0.54 -33.12 -39.21
CA ARG A 73 0.33 -34.18 -40.22
C ARG A 73 -0.07 -33.65 -41.59
N MET A 74 -0.79 -32.54 -41.65
CA MET A 74 -1.13 -31.88 -42.93
C MET A 74 0.05 -31.06 -43.49
N ALA A 75 0.96 -30.58 -42.63
CA ALA A 75 2.19 -29.91 -43.04
C ALA A 75 3.27 -30.89 -43.55
N GLU A 76 3.26 -32.13 -43.06
CA GLU A 76 4.09 -33.26 -43.54
C GLU A 76 3.51 -33.95 -44.79
N GLY A 77 2.73 -33.24 -45.61
CA GLY A 77 2.16 -33.76 -46.84
C GLY A 77 3.21 -34.37 -47.78
N ASP A 78 3.30 -35.70 -47.74
CA ASP A 78 3.83 -36.57 -48.78
C ASP A 78 3.23 -36.14 -50.13
N ARG A 79 4.08 -35.52 -50.94
CA ARG A 79 3.87 -35.36 -52.37
C ARG A 79 4.62 -36.50 -53.04
N ASP A 80 3.92 -37.59 -53.32
CA ASP A 80 4.31 -38.47 -54.43
C ASP A 80 3.04 -39.03 -55.10
N ASP A 81 2.95 -38.68 -56.38
CA ASP A 81 2.37 -39.35 -57.53
C ASP A 81 0.85 -39.48 -57.75
N ASP A 82 0.40 -38.60 -58.65
CA ASP A 82 -0.26 -38.87 -59.94
C ASP A 82 -1.47 -39.83 -60.06
N ALA A 83 -2.49 -39.24 -60.70
CA ALA A 83 -3.51 -39.86 -61.54
C ALA A 83 -4.71 -40.53 -60.85
N GLN A 84 -5.65 -39.69 -60.39
CA GLN A 84 -7.06 -39.79 -60.80
C GLN A 84 -7.80 -38.49 -60.47
N THR A 85 -7.77 -37.55 -61.41
CA THR A 85 -8.64 -36.38 -61.47
C THR A 85 -10.05 -36.84 -61.87
N GLY A 86 -10.91 -36.99 -60.88
CA GLY A 86 -12.34 -37.19 -61.04
C GLY A 86 -13.10 -36.50 -59.92
N ASP A 87 -13.59 -35.29 -60.20
CA ASP A 87 -14.79 -34.67 -59.63
C ASP A 87 -14.93 -34.60 -58.10
N LEU A 88 -13.96 -34.01 -57.39
CA LEU A 88 -14.09 -33.67 -55.94
C LEU A 88 -13.70 -32.22 -55.59
N GLU A 89 -13.60 -31.32 -56.57
CA GLU A 89 -13.12 -29.94 -56.37
C GLU A 89 -14.07 -28.98 -55.62
N THR A 90 -15.26 -29.40 -55.19
CA THR A 90 -16.25 -28.47 -54.62
C THR A 90 -16.38 -28.47 -53.10
N ASN A 91 -15.82 -29.44 -52.36
CA ASN A 91 -16.01 -29.53 -50.89
C ASN A 91 -14.79 -29.13 -50.03
N GLY A 92 -13.59 -28.96 -50.61
CA GLY A 92 -12.39 -28.60 -49.83
C GLY A 92 -12.36 -27.15 -49.33
N GLY A 93 -12.99 -26.22 -50.06
CA GLY A 93 -13.01 -24.79 -49.72
C GLY A 93 -13.85 -24.46 -48.47
N GLU A 94 -14.90 -25.24 -48.20
CA GLU A 94 -15.75 -25.00 -47.03
C GLU A 94 -15.07 -25.38 -45.71
N ALA A 95 -14.25 -26.44 -45.71
CA ALA A 95 -13.51 -26.87 -44.51
C ALA A 95 -12.41 -25.87 -44.10
N LEU A 96 -11.64 -25.38 -45.08
CA LEU A 96 -10.61 -24.36 -44.85
C LEU A 96 -11.21 -23.03 -44.36
N THR A 97 -12.31 -22.58 -44.97
CA THR A 97 -13.00 -21.35 -44.52
C THR A 97 -13.69 -21.51 -43.17
N SER A 98 -14.08 -22.73 -42.78
CA SER A 98 -14.61 -23.02 -41.44
C SER A 98 -13.52 -22.98 -40.36
N CYS A 99 -12.34 -23.54 -40.66
CA CYS A 99 -11.19 -23.50 -39.76
C CYS A 99 -10.68 -22.07 -39.55
N GLN A 100 -10.58 -21.29 -40.64
CA GLN A 100 -10.22 -19.86 -40.57
C GLN A 100 -11.21 -19.06 -39.72
N ARG A 101 -12.52 -19.25 -39.92
CA ARG A 101 -13.57 -18.59 -39.11
C ARG A 101 -13.56 -19.00 -37.64
N SER A 102 -13.00 -20.17 -37.31
CA SER A 102 -12.85 -20.64 -35.93
C SER A 102 -11.60 -20.04 -35.28
N ALA A 103 -10.50 -19.94 -36.03
CA ALA A 103 -9.29 -19.23 -35.61
C ALA A 103 -9.54 -17.73 -35.38
N ASP A 104 -10.27 -17.07 -36.28
CA ASP A 104 -10.62 -15.65 -36.14
C ASP A 104 -11.53 -15.41 -34.92
N ARG A 105 -12.48 -16.33 -34.64
CA ARG A 105 -13.32 -16.27 -33.44
C ARG A 105 -12.53 -16.46 -32.15
N LEU A 106 -11.55 -17.36 -32.14
CA LEU A 106 -10.64 -17.54 -31.01
C LEU A 106 -9.78 -16.30 -30.78
N LYS A 107 -9.23 -15.72 -31.85
CA LYS A 107 -8.45 -14.49 -31.77
C LYS A 107 -9.28 -13.32 -31.23
N ASP A 108 -10.48 -13.10 -31.77
CA ASP A 108 -11.42 -12.08 -31.27
C ASP A 108 -11.78 -12.31 -29.80
N SER A 109 -11.95 -13.57 -29.38
CA SER A 109 -12.23 -13.92 -27.99
C SER A 109 -11.02 -13.63 -27.08
N MET A 110 -9.81 -13.93 -27.53
CA MET A 110 -8.57 -13.64 -26.79
C MET A 110 -8.33 -12.14 -26.68
N ASP A 111 -8.54 -11.38 -27.76
CA ASP A 111 -8.39 -9.92 -27.76
C ASP A 111 -9.42 -9.28 -26.82
N LYS A 112 -10.69 -9.71 -26.84
CA LYS A 112 -11.71 -9.25 -25.88
C LYS A 112 -11.34 -9.57 -24.43
N ALA A 113 -10.83 -10.77 -24.16
CA ALA A 113 -10.36 -11.15 -22.83
C ALA A 113 -9.16 -10.29 -22.38
N TRP A 114 -8.25 -9.98 -23.30
CA TRP A 114 -7.08 -9.13 -23.02
C TRP A 114 -7.49 -7.69 -22.72
N TRP A 115 -8.40 -7.11 -23.52
CA TRP A 115 -8.97 -5.77 -23.26
C TRP A 115 -9.72 -5.70 -21.93
N ALA A 116 -10.45 -6.75 -21.54
CA ALA A 116 -11.12 -6.81 -20.25
C ALA A 116 -10.10 -6.80 -19.08
N ILE A 117 -9.01 -7.55 -19.20
CA ILE A 117 -7.93 -7.57 -18.19
C ILE A 117 -7.24 -6.21 -18.10
N ASP A 118 -6.96 -5.56 -19.24
CA ASP A 118 -6.31 -4.24 -19.25
C ASP A 118 -7.24 -3.14 -18.67
N ALA A 119 -8.54 -3.18 -19.01
CA ALA A 119 -9.53 -2.28 -18.44
C ALA A 119 -9.66 -2.44 -16.91
N GLU A 120 -9.60 -3.68 -16.43
CA GLU A 120 -9.62 -3.99 -15.00
C GLU A 120 -8.35 -3.48 -14.29
N SER A 121 -7.16 -3.70 -14.89
CA SER A 121 -5.89 -3.17 -14.36
C SER A 121 -5.92 -1.65 -14.24
N ARG A 122 -6.44 -0.95 -15.26
CA ARG A 122 -6.60 0.52 -15.21
C ARG A 122 -7.61 0.96 -14.16
N ALA A 123 -8.65 0.17 -13.89
CA ALA A 123 -9.60 0.46 -12.82
C ALA A 123 -8.94 0.31 -11.44
N GLU A 124 -8.07 -0.69 -11.25
CA GLU A 124 -7.28 -0.84 -10.03
C GLU A 124 -6.30 0.33 -9.85
N ASP A 125 -5.59 0.74 -10.89
CA ASP A 125 -4.67 1.89 -10.83
C ASP A 125 -5.43 3.19 -10.49
N ASN A 126 -6.60 3.41 -11.09
CA ASN A 126 -7.46 4.55 -10.76
C ASN A 126 -7.97 4.50 -9.30
N ALA A 127 -8.26 3.31 -8.78
CA ALA A 127 -8.66 3.14 -7.38
C ALA A 127 -7.51 3.48 -6.42
N VAL A 128 -6.27 3.07 -6.74
CA VAL A 128 -5.07 3.43 -5.96
C VAL A 128 -4.83 4.94 -5.98
N VAL A 129 -4.97 5.59 -7.13
CA VAL A 129 -4.85 7.06 -7.24
C VAL A 129 -5.93 7.76 -6.41
N ARG A 130 -7.17 7.26 -6.44
CA ARG A 130 -8.27 7.80 -5.63
C ARG A 130 -8.03 7.63 -4.14
N MET A 131 -7.50 6.48 -3.71
CA MET A 131 -7.12 6.26 -2.31
C MET A 131 -6.04 7.24 -1.85
N LYS A 132 -4.98 7.44 -2.64
CA LYS A 132 -3.92 8.40 -2.30
C LYS A 132 -4.42 9.84 -2.18
N ARG A 133 -5.41 10.24 -2.99
CA ARG A 133 -6.06 11.55 -2.84
C ARG A 133 -6.82 11.65 -1.52
N LEU A 134 -7.60 10.64 -1.18
CA LEU A 134 -8.33 10.62 0.10
C LEU A 134 -7.40 10.61 1.32
N GLU A 135 -6.23 9.95 1.22
CA GLU A 135 -5.20 10.00 2.27
C GLU A 135 -4.63 11.43 2.42
N ALA A 136 -4.33 12.11 1.31
CA ALA A 136 -3.88 13.50 1.34
C ALA A 136 -4.95 14.45 1.92
N ASP A 137 -6.20 14.31 1.51
CA ASP A 137 -7.33 15.11 2.02
C ASP A 137 -7.52 14.88 3.54
N LEU A 138 -7.30 13.64 4.01
CA LEU A 138 -7.36 13.31 5.44
C LEU A 138 -6.19 13.94 6.23
N GLU A 139 -4.98 13.93 5.69
CA GLU A 139 -3.82 14.59 6.30
C GLU A 139 -4.04 16.11 6.39
N GLU A 140 -4.54 16.74 5.32
CA GLU A 140 -4.90 18.16 5.32
C GLU A 140 -5.93 18.48 6.41
N ALA A 141 -7.03 17.72 6.47
CA ALA A 141 -8.06 17.89 7.51
C ALA A 141 -7.50 17.72 8.94
N GLN A 142 -6.56 16.79 9.15
CA GLN A 142 -5.89 16.63 10.44
C GLN A 142 -5.01 17.83 10.80
N THR A 143 -4.33 18.42 9.83
CA THR A 143 -3.53 19.63 10.08
C THR A 143 -4.40 20.83 10.42
N GLU A 144 -5.54 21.02 9.74
CA GLU A 144 -6.50 22.06 10.07
C GLU A 144 -7.08 21.90 11.48
N LEU A 145 -7.44 20.67 11.88
CA LEU A 145 -7.93 20.39 13.23
C LEU A 145 -6.88 20.70 14.30
N ARG A 146 -5.60 20.41 14.05
CA ARG A 146 -4.50 20.78 14.95
C ARG A 146 -4.33 22.30 15.05
N ALA A 147 -4.42 23.01 13.93
CA ALA A 147 -4.33 24.47 13.92
C ALA A 147 -5.48 25.10 14.74
N LYS A 148 -6.73 24.64 14.54
CA LYS A 148 -7.90 25.10 15.33
C LYS A 148 -7.77 24.78 16.82
N ALA A 149 -7.17 23.64 17.16
CA ALA A 149 -6.94 23.27 18.57
C ALA A 149 -5.92 24.19 19.25
N GLU A 150 -4.85 24.58 18.54
CA GLU A 150 -3.87 25.55 19.03
C GLU A 150 -4.46 26.97 19.15
N GLU A 151 -5.29 27.39 18.18
CA GLU A 151 -6.02 28.67 18.26
C GLU A 151 -6.89 28.72 19.53
N LEU A 152 -7.70 27.69 19.78
CA LEU A 152 -8.52 27.58 20.98
C LEU A 152 -7.69 27.52 22.28
N ARG A 153 -6.49 26.95 22.22
CA ARG A 153 -5.55 26.94 23.35
C ARG A 153 -5.04 28.36 23.66
N LEU A 154 -4.69 29.14 22.64
CA LEU A 154 -4.25 30.52 22.78
C LEU A 154 -5.38 31.42 23.31
N GLU A 155 -6.62 31.26 22.82
CA GLU A 155 -7.78 31.98 23.36
C GLU A 155 -8.00 31.71 24.85
N LYS A 156 -7.85 30.46 25.29
CA LYS A 156 -7.96 30.11 26.72
C LYS A 156 -6.85 30.73 27.56
N LEU A 157 -5.62 30.82 27.04
CA LEU A 157 -4.51 31.46 27.73
C LEU A 157 -4.73 32.97 27.86
N LEU A 158 -5.22 33.62 26.79
CA LEU A 158 -5.59 35.05 26.83
C LEU A 158 -6.69 35.32 27.86
N HIS A 159 -7.74 34.49 27.88
CA HIS A 159 -8.80 34.62 28.88
C HIS A 159 -8.26 34.43 30.31
N PHE A 160 -7.38 33.45 30.52
CA PHE A 160 -6.73 33.25 31.82
C PHE A 160 -5.92 34.47 32.24
N GLU A 161 -5.13 35.06 31.34
CA GLU A 161 -4.34 36.27 31.61
C GLU A 161 -5.23 37.48 31.96
N GLU A 162 -6.33 37.68 31.23
CA GLU A 162 -7.31 38.73 31.56
C GLU A 162 -7.92 38.55 32.95
N THR A 163 -8.27 37.30 33.32
CA THR A 163 -8.81 37.02 34.65
C THR A 163 -7.77 37.25 35.75
N ALA A 164 -6.51 36.87 35.53
CA ALA A 164 -5.41 37.14 36.46
C ALA A 164 -5.14 38.64 36.61
N LYS A 165 -5.25 39.42 35.53
CA LYS A 165 -5.14 40.88 35.58
C LYS A 165 -6.24 41.49 36.44
N ARG A 166 -7.50 41.08 36.25
CA ARG A 166 -8.63 41.53 37.09
C ARG A 166 -8.43 41.19 38.57
N GLN A 167 -7.88 40.02 38.88
CA GLN A 167 -7.56 39.64 40.27
C GLN A 167 -6.50 40.56 40.88
N ARG A 168 -5.42 40.88 40.15
CA ARG A 168 -4.39 41.83 40.63
C ARG A 168 -4.96 43.23 40.87
N GLU A 169 -5.84 43.70 40.00
CA GLU A 169 -6.55 44.98 40.18
C GLU A 169 -7.42 44.97 41.45
N GLN A 170 -8.12 43.86 41.73
CA GLN A 170 -8.88 43.69 42.97
C GLN A 170 -7.99 43.66 44.22
N GLU A 171 -6.85 42.98 44.18
CA GLU A 171 -5.88 42.97 45.29
C GLU A 171 -5.33 44.37 45.57
N LEU A 172 -5.02 45.15 44.53
CA LEU A 172 -4.57 46.53 44.66
C LEU A 172 -5.64 47.41 45.33
N HIS A 173 -6.91 47.24 44.95
CA HIS A 173 -8.02 47.93 45.60
C HIS A 173 -8.14 47.56 47.09
N LEU A 174 -8.03 46.28 47.44
CA LEU A 174 -8.05 45.82 48.84
C LEU A 174 -6.89 46.41 49.66
N GLN A 175 -5.68 46.45 49.12
CA GLN A 175 -4.53 47.08 49.78
C GLN A 175 -4.74 48.58 49.99
N THR A 176 -5.39 49.25 49.04
CA THR A 176 -5.69 50.69 49.15
C THR A 176 -6.69 50.95 50.28
N VAL A 177 -7.73 50.12 50.42
CA VAL A 177 -8.69 50.20 51.53
C VAL A 177 -7.99 49.98 52.88
N GLN A 178 -7.15 48.96 53.01
CA GLN A 178 -6.37 48.71 54.24
C GLN A 178 -5.47 49.89 54.64
N ARG A 179 -4.90 50.61 53.66
CA ARG A 179 -4.11 51.82 53.93
C ARG A 179 -4.98 52.96 54.47
N LEU A 180 -6.21 53.11 53.98
CA LEU A 180 -7.14 54.10 54.50
C LEU A 180 -7.58 53.76 55.94
N ASP A 181 -7.86 52.50 56.24
CA ASP A 181 -8.21 52.04 57.60
C ASP A 181 -7.06 52.31 58.60
N SER A 182 -5.81 52.05 58.19
CA SER A 182 -4.64 52.35 59.04
C SER A 182 -4.40 53.85 59.23
N PHE A 183 -4.69 54.68 58.22
CA PHE A 183 -4.64 56.13 58.35
C PHE A 183 -5.70 56.66 59.33
N GLU A 184 -6.91 56.10 59.31
CA GLU A 184 -7.96 56.44 60.26
C GLU A 184 -7.56 56.08 61.71
N ALA A 185 -6.97 54.91 61.91
CA ALA A 185 -6.44 54.51 63.22
C ALA A 185 -5.40 55.51 63.77
N VAL A 186 -4.53 56.04 62.90
CA VAL A 186 -3.56 57.09 63.27
C VAL A 186 -4.26 58.41 63.63
N CYS A 187 -5.29 58.81 62.87
CA CYS A 187 -6.07 60.01 63.17
C CYS A 187 -6.81 59.92 64.51
N LEU A 188 -7.33 58.73 64.85
CA LEU A 188 -7.97 58.45 66.14
C LEU A 188 -6.97 58.52 67.31
N LEU A 189 -5.74 58.03 67.12
CA LEU A 189 -4.67 58.16 68.11
C LEU A 189 -4.27 59.63 68.34
N LEU A 190 -4.06 60.39 67.26
CA LEU A 190 -3.75 61.82 67.34
C LEU A 190 -4.87 62.63 68.01
N SER A 191 -6.14 62.31 67.74
CA SER A 191 -7.28 62.96 68.39
C SER A 191 -7.34 62.65 69.90
N LYS A 192 -6.97 61.43 70.30
CA LYS A 192 -6.88 61.02 71.70
C LYS A 192 -5.76 61.74 72.45
N ASP A 193 -4.62 61.96 71.80
CA ASP A 193 -3.49 62.69 72.37
C ASP A 193 -3.75 64.21 72.45
N LEU A 194 -4.43 64.79 71.45
CA LEU A 194 -4.91 66.18 71.51
C LEU A 194 -5.93 66.39 72.64
N GLY A 195 -6.77 65.39 72.92
CA GLY A 195 -7.68 65.42 74.08
C GLY A 195 -6.96 65.39 75.44
N ARG A 196 -5.73 64.87 75.49
CA ARG A 196 -4.89 64.88 76.71
C ARG A 196 -4.15 66.19 76.93
N LEU A 197 -4.09 67.07 75.92
CA LEU A 197 -3.55 68.43 76.04
C LEU A 197 -4.57 69.44 76.59
N LYS A 198 -5.70 68.96 77.14
CA LYS A 198 -6.57 69.80 77.94
C LYS A 198 -5.76 70.23 79.17
N PRO A 199 -5.52 71.55 79.39
CA PRO A 199 -4.72 71.99 80.52
C PRO A 199 -5.40 71.48 81.80
N GLU A 200 -4.63 70.76 82.62
CA GLU A 200 -4.94 70.52 84.02
C GLU A 200 -5.01 71.91 84.69
N GLY A 201 -6.18 72.54 84.60
CA GLY A 201 -6.55 73.68 85.41
C GLY A 201 -6.56 73.19 86.83
N GLY A 202 -5.47 73.47 87.54
CA GLY A 202 -5.20 73.00 88.89
C GLY A 202 -6.36 73.26 89.83
N ASP A 203 -6.69 72.19 90.57
CA ASP A 203 -7.44 72.25 91.82
C ASP A 203 -6.70 73.18 92.79
N ARG A 204 -7.12 74.44 92.82
CA ARG A 204 -6.82 75.37 93.90
C ARG A 204 -8.07 75.43 94.77
N GLU A 205 -8.10 74.61 95.81
CA GLU A 205 -9.02 74.78 96.93
C GLU A 205 -8.86 76.19 97.53
N PRO A 206 -9.97 76.85 97.89
CA PRO A 206 -10.00 77.41 99.23
C PRO A 206 -11.34 77.16 99.92
N SER A 207 -11.25 76.49 101.07
CA SER A 207 -11.76 76.94 102.37
C SER A 207 -13.08 77.71 102.38
N ALA A 208 -14.14 77.02 102.82
CA ALA A 208 -15.31 77.64 103.40
C ALA A 208 -14.93 78.36 104.71
N ASP A 209 -15.18 79.66 104.80
CA ASP A 209 -15.73 80.27 106.01
C ASP A 209 -16.31 81.68 105.77
N SER A 210 -17.62 81.75 105.96
CA SER A 210 -18.41 82.86 106.52
C SER A 210 -18.57 84.21 105.79
N ASN A 211 -19.84 84.62 105.82
CA ASN A 211 -20.35 85.98 105.98
C ASN A 211 -20.30 86.99 104.82
N GLY A 212 -21.50 87.22 104.28
CA GLY A 212 -22.10 88.55 104.42
C GLY A 212 -22.21 89.42 103.16
N SER A 213 -23.45 89.57 102.69
CA SER A 213 -24.07 90.83 102.26
C SER A 213 -23.59 91.56 100.98
N THR A 214 -24.53 91.55 100.00
CA THR A 214 -24.92 92.63 99.05
C THR A 214 -23.91 93.06 97.95
N PRO A 215 -24.31 93.85 96.92
CA PRO A 215 -25.35 93.63 95.91
C PRO A 215 -24.86 93.93 94.45
N GLY A 216 -25.55 93.43 93.43
CA GLY A 216 -25.63 94.07 92.10
C GLY A 216 -24.54 93.79 91.04
N GLY A 217 -24.97 93.81 89.77
CA GLY A 217 -24.14 93.68 88.55
C GLY A 217 -24.43 92.38 87.81
N ASP A 218 -25.41 92.29 86.89
CA ASP A 218 -25.40 92.86 85.53
C ASP A 218 -24.04 92.74 84.83
N SER A 219 -23.76 91.55 84.26
CA SER A 219 -23.24 91.31 82.90
C SER A 219 -22.64 89.90 82.77
N ALA A 220 -23.29 89.04 81.94
CA ALA A 220 -22.72 87.98 81.08
C ALA A 220 -23.62 86.72 80.99
N PRO A 221 -24.62 86.68 80.10
CA PRO A 221 -25.33 85.45 79.71
C PRO A 221 -24.72 84.76 78.47
N GLU A 222 -23.55 85.17 77.98
CA GLU A 222 -22.98 84.69 76.72
C GLU A 222 -22.24 83.33 76.83
N ALA A 223 -21.64 82.99 77.97
CA ALA A 223 -20.85 81.76 78.11
C ALA A 223 -21.71 80.48 78.24
N ASP A 224 -22.86 80.54 78.92
CA ASP A 224 -23.73 79.38 79.08
C ASP A 224 -24.49 79.03 77.79
N PHE A 225 -24.78 80.02 76.94
CA PHE A 225 -25.37 79.78 75.62
C PHE A 225 -24.38 79.14 74.63
N GLU A 226 -23.10 79.47 74.73
CA GLU A 226 -22.04 78.82 73.95
C GLU A 226 -21.85 77.36 74.37
N ILE A 227 -21.91 77.04 75.67
CA ILE A 227 -21.79 75.67 76.17
C ILE A 227 -22.97 74.80 75.73
N ASP A 228 -24.21 75.31 75.82
CA ASP A 228 -25.40 74.56 75.37
C ASP A 228 -25.41 74.33 73.85
N ASN A 229 -24.94 75.30 73.05
CA ASN A 229 -24.74 75.10 71.62
C ASN A 229 -23.64 74.08 71.33
N LEU A 230 -22.58 74.05 72.14
CA LEU A 230 -21.49 73.09 72.00
C LEU A 230 -21.97 71.67 72.33
N ILE A 231 -22.74 71.49 73.42
CA ILE A 231 -23.38 70.22 73.79
C ILE A 231 -24.35 69.76 72.71
N LYS A 232 -25.16 70.67 72.15
CA LYS A 232 -26.07 70.36 71.05
C LYS A 232 -25.31 69.94 69.79
N SER A 233 -24.24 70.63 69.42
CA SER A 233 -23.38 70.26 68.27
C SER A 233 -22.65 68.92 68.47
N LEU A 234 -22.34 68.56 69.72
CA LEU A 234 -21.71 67.28 70.06
C LEU A 234 -22.73 66.14 70.04
N LYS A 235 -23.97 66.38 70.50
CA LYS A 235 -25.07 65.41 70.37
C LYS A 235 -25.41 65.16 68.90
N GLU A 236 -25.53 66.22 68.09
CA GLU A 236 -25.76 66.09 66.65
C GLU A 236 -24.61 65.34 65.96
N ARG A 237 -23.35 65.62 66.30
CA ARG A 237 -22.21 64.84 65.80
C ARG A 237 -22.21 63.39 66.26
N ALA A 238 -22.59 63.11 67.50
CA ALA A 238 -22.70 61.74 68.01
C ALA A 238 -23.82 60.95 67.31
N GLU A 239 -24.94 61.60 66.99
CA GLU A 239 -26.04 60.99 66.23
C GLU A 239 -25.67 60.76 64.75
N VAL A 240 -24.92 61.68 64.13
CA VAL A 240 -24.39 61.49 62.77
C VAL A 240 -23.40 60.33 62.75
N GLN A 241 -22.45 60.28 63.70
CA GLN A 241 -21.52 59.16 63.84
C GLN A 241 -22.24 57.84 64.16
N GLY A 242 -23.32 57.88 64.94
CA GLY A 242 -24.15 56.70 65.20
C GLY A 242 -24.79 56.16 63.93
N ARG A 243 -25.31 57.04 63.07
CA ARG A 243 -25.88 56.68 61.76
C ARG A 243 -24.82 56.14 60.80
N GLU A 244 -23.67 56.80 60.71
CA GLU A 244 -22.53 56.33 59.88
C GLU A 244 -22.06 54.95 60.34
N ARG A 245 -21.94 54.70 61.65
CA ARG A 245 -21.60 53.37 62.18
C ARG A 245 -22.64 52.32 61.85
N GLN A 246 -23.91 52.65 61.97
CA GLN A 246 -24.98 51.71 61.63
C GLN A 246 -24.97 51.39 60.12
N GLN A 247 -24.65 52.38 59.28
CA GLN A 247 -24.43 52.19 57.85
C GLN A 247 -23.21 51.30 57.57
N HIS A 248 -22.05 51.56 58.19
CA HIS A 248 -20.86 50.71 58.07
C HIS A 248 -21.11 49.27 58.52
N LEU A 249 -21.84 49.06 59.62
CA LEU A 249 -22.20 47.71 60.09
C LEU A 249 -23.12 47.00 59.08
N SER A 250 -24.06 47.73 58.47
CA SER A 250 -24.90 47.21 57.39
C SER A 250 -24.05 46.83 56.16
N ASP A 251 -23.10 47.67 55.77
CA ASP A 251 -22.20 47.42 54.64
C ASP A 251 -21.29 46.20 54.90
N ILE A 252 -20.75 46.07 56.11
CA ILE A 252 -19.99 44.88 56.53
C ILE A 252 -20.86 43.62 56.48
N ALA A 253 -22.11 43.69 56.93
CA ALA A 253 -23.04 42.57 56.87
C ALA A 253 -23.41 42.20 55.43
N GLN A 254 -23.49 43.17 54.52
CA GLN A 254 -23.69 42.95 53.09
C GLN A 254 -22.45 42.30 52.46
N LEU A 255 -21.25 42.82 52.71
CA LEU A 255 -19.98 42.25 52.24
C LEU A 255 -19.78 40.81 52.70
N ARG A 256 -20.15 40.47 53.94
CA ARG A 256 -20.12 39.08 54.43
C ARG A 256 -21.04 38.16 53.64
N ARG A 257 -22.27 38.60 53.35
CA ARG A 257 -23.23 37.84 52.53
C ARG A 257 -22.72 37.64 51.11
N ASP A 258 -22.13 38.68 50.53
CA ASP A 258 -21.55 38.62 49.18
C ASP A 258 -20.32 37.71 49.14
N LEU A 259 -19.48 37.72 50.18
CA LEU A 259 -18.32 36.82 50.31
C LEU A 259 -18.75 35.37 50.51
N GLU A 260 -19.79 35.10 51.31
CA GLU A 260 -20.36 33.76 51.44
C GLU A 260 -21.00 33.28 50.12
N ALA A 261 -21.68 34.16 49.39
CA ALA A 261 -22.21 33.85 48.06
C ALA A 261 -21.07 33.55 47.07
N ALA A 262 -20.00 34.35 47.08
CA ALA A 262 -18.81 34.14 46.28
C ALA A 262 -18.15 32.80 46.62
N ASN A 263 -17.96 32.48 47.90
CA ASN A 263 -17.39 31.20 48.36
C ASN A 263 -18.24 29.99 47.95
N ARG A 264 -19.57 30.10 48.03
CA ARG A 264 -20.48 29.05 47.54
C ARG A 264 -20.37 28.87 46.02
N SER A 265 -20.28 29.98 45.28
CA SER A 265 -20.11 29.94 43.83
C SER A 265 -18.75 29.35 43.43
N ALA A 266 -17.68 29.68 44.16
CA ALA A 266 -16.34 29.15 43.97
C ALA A 266 -16.30 27.64 44.27
N GLY A 267 -16.91 27.19 45.38
CA GLY A 267 -17.02 25.77 45.69
C GLY A 267 -17.87 24.98 44.68
N ALA A 268 -18.87 25.61 44.06
CA ALA A 268 -19.59 25.01 42.94
C ALA A 268 -18.74 24.96 41.66
N ALA A 269 -17.92 25.99 41.41
CA ALA A 269 -17.00 26.02 40.27
C ALA A 269 -15.91 24.93 40.39
N VAL A 270 -15.33 24.73 41.59
CA VAL A 270 -14.34 23.67 41.85
C VAL A 270 -14.94 22.29 41.57
N ARG A 271 -16.15 21.99 42.06
CA ARG A 271 -16.82 20.71 41.77
C ARG A 271 -17.08 20.48 40.28
N ARG A 272 -17.49 21.52 39.55
CA ARG A 272 -17.65 21.43 38.09
C ARG A 272 -16.31 21.20 37.38
N ALA A 273 -15.23 21.82 37.86
CA ALA A 273 -13.89 21.61 37.33
C ALA A 273 -13.41 20.16 37.57
N GLU A 274 -13.60 19.62 38.78
CA GLU A 274 -13.26 18.23 39.10
C GLU A 274 -14.06 17.22 38.27
N GLU A 275 -15.37 17.45 38.07
CA GLU A 275 -16.19 16.61 37.20
C GLU A 275 -15.77 16.69 35.73
N ALA A 276 -15.39 17.88 35.26
CA ALA A 276 -14.87 18.08 33.91
C ALA A 276 -13.53 17.36 33.72
N GLU A 277 -12.64 17.41 34.72
CA GLU A 277 -11.36 16.70 34.71
C GLU A 277 -11.57 15.18 34.69
N LYS A 278 -12.48 14.64 35.52
CA LYS A 278 -12.82 13.20 35.49
C LYS A 278 -13.35 12.76 34.13
N LYS A 279 -14.18 13.58 33.48
CA LYS A 279 -14.68 13.32 32.13
C LYS A 279 -13.57 13.37 31.07
N LEU A 280 -12.61 14.29 31.21
CA LEU A 280 -11.44 14.38 30.34
C LEU A 280 -10.60 13.10 30.44
N ARG A 281 -10.25 12.69 31.67
CA ARG A 281 -9.47 11.46 31.92
C ARG A 281 -10.15 10.22 31.34
N LEU A 282 -11.47 10.11 31.51
CA LEU A 282 -12.24 9.00 30.92
C LEU A 282 -12.17 9.00 29.38
N ARG A 283 -12.18 10.17 28.74
CA ARG A 283 -12.03 10.28 27.28
C ARG A 283 -10.62 9.90 26.83
N GLU A 284 -9.59 10.31 27.57
CA GLU A 284 -8.19 9.94 27.30
C GLU A 284 -7.99 8.42 27.44
N ASP A 285 -8.55 7.80 28.47
CA ASP A 285 -8.54 6.34 28.65
C ASP A 285 -9.25 5.60 27.52
N MET A 286 -10.39 6.13 27.04
CA MET A 286 -11.09 5.57 25.88
C MET A 286 -10.28 5.72 24.60
N HIS A 287 -9.62 6.87 24.40
CA HIS A 287 -8.79 7.12 23.23
C HIS A 287 -7.55 6.24 23.20
N THR A 288 -6.86 6.08 24.34
CA THR A 288 -5.71 5.19 24.46
C THR A 288 -6.10 3.73 24.20
N LYS A 289 -7.23 3.27 24.74
CA LYS A 289 -7.77 1.93 24.44
C LYS A 289 -8.09 1.75 22.95
N ALA A 290 -8.71 2.74 22.33
CA ALA A 290 -9.02 2.70 20.89
C ALA A 290 -7.73 2.68 20.04
N GLN A 291 -6.72 3.47 20.40
CA GLN A 291 -5.42 3.47 19.72
C GLN A 291 -4.71 2.12 19.84
N VAL A 292 -4.74 1.50 21.02
CA VAL A 292 -4.19 0.15 21.22
C VAL A 292 -4.92 -0.86 20.33
N GLN A 293 -6.25 -0.81 20.27
CA GLN A 293 -7.04 -1.69 19.40
C GLN A 293 -6.71 -1.50 17.91
N ILE A 294 -6.61 -0.25 17.45
CA ILE A 294 -6.22 0.07 16.07
C ILE A 294 -4.81 -0.45 15.78
N ALA A 295 -3.87 -0.28 16.71
CA ALA A 295 -2.51 -0.78 16.56
C ALA A 295 -2.49 -2.31 16.43
N THR A 296 -3.21 -3.03 17.29
CA THR A 296 -3.34 -4.49 17.24
C THR A 296 -3.92 -4.96 15.90
N LEU A 297 -5.05 -4.38 15.46
CA LEU A 297 -5.66 -4.73 14.17
C LEU A 297 -4.73 -4.43 12.99
N SER A 298 -3.99 -3.32 13.04
CA SER A 298 -3.03 -2.97 12.00
C SER A 298 -1.87 -3.99 11.92
N GLN A 299 -1.45 -4.55 13.05
CA GLN A 299 -0.43 -5.59 13.11
C GLN A 299 -0.96 -6.90 12.54
N GLU A 300 -2.16 -7.32 12.93
CA GLU A 300 -2.81 -8.53 12.39
C GLU A 300 -2.98 -8.46 10.86
N LEU A 301 -3.41 -7.30 10.33
CA LEU A 301 -3.51 -7.08 8.89
C LEU A 301 -2.15 -7.17 8.18
N LYS A 302 -1.08 -6.62 8.77
CA LYS A 302 0.28 -6.74 8.23
C LYS A 302 0.75 -8.20 8.21
N GLU A 303 0.49 -8.95 9.27
CA GLU A 303 0.84 -10.37 9.35
C GLU A 303 0.08 -11.20 8.31
N LEU A 304 -1.21 -10.95 8.10
CA LEU A 304 -2.00 -11.60 7.05
C LEU A 304 -1.47 -11.24 5.65
N HIS A 305 -1.13 -9.98 5.42
CA HIS A 305 -0.56 -9.54 4.15
C HIS A 305 0.78 -10.22 3.86
N ASN A 306 1.66 -10.30 4.86
CA ASN A 306 2.95 -10.99 4.74
C ASN A 306 2.77 -12.48 4.46
N LYS A 307 1.87 -13.17 5.17
CA LYS A 307 1.54 -14.59 4.91
C LYS A 307 1.06 -14.79 3.48
N HIS A 308 0.16 -13.95 3.00
CA HIS A 308 -0.35 -14.04 1.62
C HIS A 308 0.73 -13.76 0.57
N ALA A 309 1.60 -12.79 0.82
CA ALA A 309 2.74 -12.48 -0.04
C ALA A 309 3.72 -13.66 -0.13
N GLU A 310 4.02 -14.30 1.00
CA GLU A 310 4.85 -15.51 1.05
C GLU A 310 4.22 -16.68 0.28
N GLU A 311 2.92 -16.92 0.45
CA GLU A 311 2.19 -17.96 -0.29
C GLU A 311 2.25 -17.73 -1.80
N LEU A 312 2.03 -16.48 -2.23
CA LEU A 312 2.13 -16.12 -3.64
C LEU A 312 3.56 -16.32 -4.18
N GLN A 313 4.58 -16.00 -3.38
CA GLN A 313 5.98 -16.21 -3.76
C GLN A 313 6.32 -17.70 -3.86
N ARG A 314 5.84 -18.52 -2.91
CA ARG A 314 6.00 -19.99 -2.96
C ARG A 314 5.31 -20.58 -4.19
N ALA A 315 4.08 -20.16 -4.48
CA ALA A 315 3.35 -20.59 -5.67
C ALA A 315 4.06 -20.18 -6.98
N ARG A 316 4.69 -18.99 -7.03
CA ARG A 316 5.50 -18.56 -8.18
C ARG A 316 6.73 -19.43 -8.38
N ARG A 317 7.47 -19.74 -7.30
CA ARG A 317 8.65 -20.62 -7.38
C ARG A 317 8.29 -22.02 -7.88
N TYR A 318 7.22 -22.60 -7.32
CA TYR A 318 6.74 -23.91 -7.75
C TYR A 318 6.37 -23.95 -9.24
N ARG A 319 5.63 -22.95 -9.74
CA ARG A 319 5.32 -22.83 -11.18
C ARG A 319 6.57 -22.68 -12.05
N GLN A 320 7.57 -21.93 -11.61
CA GLN A 320 8.82 -21.75 -12.35
C GLN A 320 9.61 -23.05 -12.43
N GLU A 321 9.69 -23.80 -11.34
CA GLU A 321 10.35 -25.11 -11.31
C GLU A 321 9.65 -26.11 -12.23
N ASP A 322 8.32 -26.17 -12.21
CA ASP A 322 7.54 -27.06 -13.09
C ASP A 322 7.71 -26.69 -14.56
N LEU A 323 7.69 -25.39 -14.90
CA LEU A 323 7.97 -24.94 -16.27
C LEU A 323 9.41 -25.26 -16.69
N SER A 324 10.38 -25.15 -15.78
CA SER A 324 11.77 -25.52 -16.06
C SER A 324 11.90 -27.03 -16.32
N LYS A 325 11.22 -27.88 -15.53
CA LYS A 325 11.20 -29.34 -15.72
C LYS A 325 10.58 -29.72 -17.06
N LEU A 326 9.44 -29.11 -17.41
CA LEU A 326 8.77 -29.32 -18.70
C LEU A 326 9.69 -28.94 -19.87
N ARG A 327 10.35 -27.78 -19.80
CA ARG A 327 11.32 -27.37 -20.83
C ARG A 327 12.49 -28.35 -20.96
N SER A 328 13.09 -28.77 -19.84
CA SER A 328 14.18 -29.76 -19.92
C SER A 328 13.71 -31.09 -20.49
N ALA A 329 12.50 -31.54 -20.14
CA ALA A 329 11.92 -32.77 -20.67
C ALA A 329 11.70 -32.70 -22.19
N LEU A 330 11.17 -31.58 -22.69
CA LEU A 330 11.01 -31.35 -24.13
C LEU A 330 12.35 -31.39 -24.86
N THR A 331 13.38 -30.71 -24.35
CA THR A 331 14.71 -30.73 -25.00
C THR A 331 15.35 -32.11 -25.03
N VAL A 332 15.10 -32.95 -24.02
CA VAL A 332 15.58 -34.35 -24.00
C VAL A 332 14.77 -35.18 -25.00
N ALA A 333 13.45 -35.01 -25.05
CA ALA A 333 12.58 -35.68 -26.02
C ALA A 333 12.99 -35.36 -27.46
N ASP A 334 13.25 -34.10 -27.78
CA ASP A 334 13.66 -33.67 -29.13
C ASP A 334 15.02 -34.27 -29.52
N LYS A 335 15.99 -34.25 -28.60
CA LYS A 335 17.31 -34.87 -28.83
C LYS A 335 17.19 -36.37 -29.07
N THR A 336 16.38 -37.07 -28.27
CA THR A 336 16.16 -38.51 -28.44
C THR A 336 15.45 -38.84 -29.75
N ARG A 337 14.45 -38.05 -30.16
CA ARG A 337 13.79 -38.16 -31.48
C ARG A 337 14.77 -37.94 -32.62
N ALA A 338 15.57 -36.87 -32.57
CA ALA A 338 16.56 -36.58 -33.60
C ALA A 338 17.61 -37.70 -33.73
N GLN A 339 18.07 -38.25 -32.60
CA GLN A 339 18.99 -39.39 -32.59
C GLN A 339 18.33 -40.66 -33.15
N ALA A 340 17.07 -40.93 -32.81
CA ALA A 340 16.33 -42.08 -33.35
C ALA A 340 16.16 -41.97 -34.88
N VAL A 341 15.81 -40.78 -35.39
CA VAL A 341 15.71 -40.52 -36.83
C VAL A 341 17.06 -40.72 -37.53
N LEU A 342 18.15 -40.18 -36.97
CA LEU A 342 19.50 -40.37 -37.54
C LEU A 342 19.90 -41.85 -37.56
N LYS A 343 19.66 -42.57 -36.46
CA LYS A 343 19.95 -44.00 -36.35
C LYS A 343 19.14 -44.82 -37.35
N GLN A 344 17.88 -44.46 -37.57
CA GLN A 344 17.03 -45.08 -38.57
C GLN A 344 17.57 -44.84 -39.99
N LYS A 345 17.93 -43.59 -40.33
CA LYS A 345 18.58 -43.26 -41.62
C LYS A 345 19.85 -44.07 -41.84
N GLN A 346 20.72 -44.18 -40.83
CA GLN A 346 21.95 -45.00 -40.91
C GLN A 346 21.64 -46.50 -41.11
N MET A 347 20.59 -47.02 -40.47
CA MET A 347 20.15 -48.41 -40.67
C MET A 347 19.64 -48.64 -42.10
N ASP A 348 18.82 -47.74 -42.62
CA ASP A 348 18.22 -47.86 -43.95
C ASP A 348 19.27 -47.67 -45.05
N ALA A 349 20.19 -46.71 -44.89
CA ALA A 349 21.34 -46.55 -45.78
C ALA A 349 22.22 -47.80 -45.82
N SER A 350 22.53 -48.40 -44.65
CA SER A 350 23.33 -49.63 -44.62
C SER A 350 22.62 -50.82 -45.31
N ARG A 351 21.30 -50.97 -45.10
CA ARG A 351 20.51 -52.01 -45.77
C ARG A 351 20.46 -51.81 -47.27
N THR A 352 20.30 -50.56 -47.70
CA THR A 352 20.25 -50.18 -49.11
C THR A 352 21.59 -50.44 -49.79
N TYR A 353 22.70 -50.05 -49.14
CA TYR A 353 24.06 -50.35 -49.59
C TYR A 353 24.27 -51.85 -49.83
N ASP A 354 23.94 -52.70 -48.84
CA ASP A 354 24.15 -54.15 -48.97
C ASP A 354 23.28 -54.76 -50.09
N ARG A 355 22.04 -54.27 -50.25
CA ARG A 355 21.15 -54.70 -51.33
C ARG A 355 21.67 -54.30 -52.71
N LEU A 356 22.03 -53.03 -52.87
CA LEU A 356 22.50 -52.49 -54.14
C LEU A 356 23.78 -53.19 -54.61
N TRP A 357 24.72 -53.45 -53.70
CA TRP A 357 25.95 -54.20 -54.03
C TRP A 357 25.70 -55.57 -54.66
N ASN A 358 24.62 -56.25 -54.28
CA ASN A 358 24.24 -57.54 -54.88
C ASN A 358 23.65 -57.38 -56.29
N ILE A 359 23.02 -56.23 -56.59
CA ILE A 359 22.35 -55.96 -57.86
C ILE A 359 23.34 -55.43 -58.92
N LEU A 360 24.40 -54.72 -58.51
CA LEU A 360 25.40 -54.10 -59.40
C LEU A 360 25.99 -55.06 -60.44
N ALA A 361 26.02 -56.37 -60.16
CA ALA A 361 26.52 -57.40 -61.07
C ALA A 361 25.84 -57.38 -62.46
N SER A 362 24.62 -56.85 -62.57
CA SER A 362 23.74 -57.07 -63.72
C SER A 362 23.33 -55.82 -64.51
N ARG A 363 23.77 -54.61 -64.13
CA ARG A 363 23.27 -53.34 -64.70
C ARG A 363 24.39 -52.41 -65.15
N THR A 364 24.07 -51.54 -66.11
CA THR A 364 24.85 -50.34 -66.42
C THR A 364 24.73 -49.34 -65.28
N LEU A 365 25.84 -48.70 -64.89
CA LEU A 365 25.92 -47.87 -63.70
C LEU A 365 26.17 -46.40 -64.06
N SER A 366 25.50 -45.49 -63.37
CA SER A 366 25.86 -44.06 -63.28
C SER A 366 26.47 -43.77 -61.91
N PHE A 367 27.05 -42.58 -61.74
CA PHE A 367 27.62 -42.12 -60.47
C PHE A 367 26.62 -42.29 -59.30
N ASP A 368 25.38 -41.81 -59.46
CA ASP A 368 24.34 -41.87 -58.43
C ASP A 368 23.85 -43.30 -58.12
N SER A 369 24.01 -44.23 -59.07
CA SER A 369 23.55 -45.62 -58.91
C SER A 369 24.51 -46.50 -58.10
N ILE A 370 25.74 -46.01 -57.89
CA ILE A 370 26.76 -46.72 -57.12
C ILE A 370 26.41 -46.56 -55.62
N PRO A 371 26.34 -47.66 -54.84
CA PRO A 371 26.11 -47.61 -53.41
C PRO A 371 27.37 -47.12 -52.70
N TRP A 372 27.57 -45.81 -52.67
CA TRP A 372 28.64 -45.15 -51.95
C TRP A 372 28.55 -45.45 -50.45
N PRO A 373 29.69 -45.53 -49.73
CA PRO A 373 29.69 -45.85 -48.32
C PRO A 373 29.35 -44.62 -47.46
N MET A 374 28.19 -44.02 -47.69
CA MET A 374 27.69 -42.82 -47.04
C MET A 374 26.19 -42.96 -46.74
N VAL A 375 25.67 -42.14 -45.82
CA VAL A 375 24.22 -42.12 -45.50
C VAL A 375 23.44 -41.42 -46.62
N ASP A 376 23.93 -40.25 -47.04
CA ASP A 376 23.39 -39.51 -48.17
C ASP A 376 24.19 -39.85 -49.44
N VAL A 377 23.50 -40.00 -50.57
CA VAL A 377 24.12 -40.33 -51.85
C VAL A 377 24.85 -39.08 -52.38
N PRO A 378 26.19 -39.13 -52.57
CA PRO A 378 26.94 -38.01 -53.13
C PRO A 378 26.53 -37.78 -54.59
N ARG A 379 26.52 -36.53 -55.04
CA ARG A 379 26.26 -36.17 -56.45
C ARG A 379 27.55 -35.91 -57.22
N THR A 380 28.62 -35.60 -56.49
CA THR A 380 29.95 -35.33 -57.03
C THR A 380 31.01 -36.01 -56.18
N PRO A 381 32.23 -36.23 -56.72
CA PRO A 381 33.34 -36.78 -55.94
C PRO A 381 33.71 -35.92 -54.73
N GLU A 382 33.49 -34.61 -54.80
CA GLU A 382 33.80 -33.65 -53.73
C GLU A 382 32.88 -33.78 -52.50
N ASP A 383 31.66 -34.28 -52.69
CA ASP A 383 30.72 -34.54 -51.60
C ASP A 383 31.19 -35.67 -50.67
N ILE A 384 32.12 -36.51 -51.16
CA ILE A 384 32.65 -37.64 -50.43
C ILE A 384 33.70 -37.16 -49.42
N THR A 385 33.31 -37.15 -48.15
CA THR A 385 34.19 -36.72 -47.06
C THR A 385 34.60 -37.89 -46.16
N LEU A 386 35.80 -37.82 -45.59
CA LEU A 386 36.30 -38.80 -44.61
C LEU A 386 35.32 -38.97 -43.43
N GLY A 387 34.68 -37.88 -42.99
CA GLY A 387 33.69 -37.90 -41.91
C GLY A 387 32.48 -38.76 -42.23
N ALA A 388 31.87 -38.56 -43.41
CA ALA A 388 30.70 -39.31 -43.84
C ALA A 388 31.02 -40.80 -44.05
N VAL A 389 32.16 -41.11 -44.67
CA VAL A 389 32.61 -42.51 -44.84
C VAL A 389 32.88 -43.18 -43.49
N ARG A 390 33.53 -42.47 -42.56
CA ARG A 390 33.80 -42.95 -41.21
C ARG A 390 32.52 -43.23 -40.44
N GLU A 391 31.57 -42.28 -40.45
CA GLU A 391 30.29 -42.40 -39.75
C GLU A 391 29.50 -43.60 -40.27
N PHE A 392 29.43 -43.76 -41.59
CA PHE A 392 28.74 -44.88 -42.21
C PHE A 392 29.40 -46.23 -41.92
N MET A 393 30.74 -46.32 -42.05
CA MET A 393 31.50 -47.55 -41.82
C MET A 393 31.43 -48.05 -40.37
N PHE A 394 31.32 -47.12 -39.41
CA PHE A 394 31.25 -47.43 -37.98
C PHE A 394 29.87 -47.27 -37.35
N SER A 395 28.83 -47.11 -38.16
CA SER A 395 27.45 -47.13 -37.70
C SER A 395 27.14 -48.44 -36.96
N GLU A 396 26.36 -48.36 -35.87
CA GLU A 396 25.98 -49.53 -35.05
C GLU A 396 25.31 -50.62 -35.91
N SER A 397 24.53 -50.20 -36.90
CA SER A 397 23.80 -51.05 -37.84
C SER A 397 24.70 -51.93 -38.69
N ARG A 398 25.92 -51.46 -39.03
CA ARG A 398 26.91 -52.17 -39.84
C ARG A 398 27.84 -53.04 -39.01
N LEU A 399 28.20 -52.58 -37.80
CA LEU A 399 29.09 -53.34 -36.94
C LEU A 399 28.44 -54.67 -36.52
N GLN A 400 27.18 -54.69 -36.06
CA GLN A 400 26.48 -55.93 -35.67
C GLN A 400 27.34 -56.89 -34.82
N GLY A 401 28.19 -56.36 -33.94
CA GLY A 401 29.14 -57.14 -33.14
C GLY A 401 30.45 -57.55 -33.83
N LYS A 402 30.65 -57.24 -35.12
CA LYS A 402 31.92 -57.42 -35.84
C LYS A 402 32.94 -56.38 -35.38
N LEU A 403 34.21 -56.79 -35.34
CA LEU A 403 35.32 -55.90 -35.04
C LEU A 403 35.46 -54.83 -36.15
N ARG A 404 35.67 -53.57 -35.75
CA ARG A 404 35.87 -52.42 -36.68
C ARG A 404 36.90 -52.73 -37.76
N ARG A 405 38.03 -53.33 -37.37
CA ARG A 405 39.11 -53.73 -38.29
C ARG A 405 38.67 -54.76 -39.33
N ALA A 406 37.76 -55.67 -38.99
CA ALA A 406 37.24 -56.66 -39.93
C ALA A 406 36.31 -56.01 -40.97
N VAL A 407 35.48 -55.05 -40.55
CA VAL A 407 34.61 -54.28 -41.45
C VAL A 407 35.44 -53.43 -42.42
N LEU A 408 36.47 -52.74 -41.92
CA LEU A 408 37.38 -51.96 -42.78
C LEU A 408 38.14 -52.83 -43.79
N LYS A 409 38.71 -53.97 -43.36
CA LYS A 409 39.39 -54.89 -44.29
C LYS A 409 38.45 -55.37 -45.40
N LYS A 410 37.19 -55.70 -45.06
CA LYS A 410 36.18 -56.08 -46.06
C LYS A 410 35.87 -54.92 -47.02
N ALA A 411 35.71 -53.71 -46.49
CA ALA A 411 35.47 -52.52 -47.31
C ALA A 411 36.65 -52.23 -48.25
N LEU A 412 37.89 -52.27 -47.76
CA LEU A 412 39.10 -52.08 -48.56
C LEU A 412 39.20 -53.06 -49.71
N LEU A 413 38.82 -54.33 -49.52
CA LEU A 413 38.81 -55.32 -50.59
C LEU A 413 37.80 -55.00 -51.70
N VAL A 414 36.68 -54.38 -51.35
CA VAL A 414 35.62 -54.01 -52.31
C VAL A 414 35.98 -52.72 -53.04
N TRP A 415 36.51 -51.73 -52.32
CA TRP A 415 36.81 -50.39 -52.83
C TRP A 415 38.25 -50.24 -53.35
N HIS A 416 39.03 -51.32 -53.42
CA HIS A 416 40.37 -51.26 -53.99
C HIS A 416 40.29 -50.96 -55.50
N PRO A 417 41.06 -49.98 -56.03
CA PRO A 417 40.96 -49.58 -57.44
C PRO A 417 41.12 -50.76 -58.42
N ASP A 418 42.08 -51.67 -58.16
CA ASP A 418 42.26 -52.90 -58.96
C ASP A 418 41.01 -53.79 -59.03
N LYS A 419 40.30 -53.98 -57.91
CA LYS A 419 39.07 -54.79 -57.87
C LYS A 419 37.89 -54.04 -58.44
N PHE A 420 37.87 -52.72 -58.28
CA PHE A 420 36.79 -51.86 -58.75
C PHE A 420 36.82 -51.66 -60.28
N ASN A 421 37.95 -51.88 -60.96
CA ASN A 421 38.05 -51.82 -62.42
C ASN A 421 37.00 -52.66 -63.17
N ALA A 422 36.60 -53.82 -62.62
CA ALA A 422 35.54 -54.64 -63.20
C ALA A 422 34.14 -54.03 -63.06
N VAL A 423 33.93 -53.14 -62.10
CA VAL A 423 32.70 -52.34 -61.94
C VAL A 423 32.77 -51.11 -62.85
N LEU A 424 33.94 -50.45 -62.95
CA LEU A 424 34.18 -49.26 -63.77
C LEU A 424 33.87 -49.50 -65.26
N GLN A 425 34.14 -50.69 -65.79
CA GLN A 425 33.79 -51.07 -67.17
C GLN A 425 32.28 -51.00 -67.46
N ARG A 426 31.43 -51.08 -66.44
CA ARG A 426 29.97 -51.01 -66.54
C ARG A 426 29.42 -49.61 -66.27
N VAL A 427 30.27 -48.67 -65.87
CA VAL A 427 29.90 -47.27 -65.64
C VAL A 427 29.79 -46.55 -66.98
N GLN A 428 28.78 -45.69 -67.10
CA GLN A 428 28.59 -44.80 -68.25
C GLN A 428 29.85 -43.97 -68.48
N GLU A 429 30.22 -43.78 -69.73
CA GLU A 429 31.49 -43.13 -70.09
C GLU A 429 31.57 -41.68 -69.60
N SER A 430 30.43 -40.99 -69.48
CA SER A 430 30.35 -39.64 -68.90
C SER A 430 30.76 -39.57 -67.44
N ASP A 431 30.56 -40.64 -66.67
CA ASP A 431 30.71 -40.64 -65.22
C ASP A 431 31.99 -41.37 -64.77
N ARG A 432 32.76 -41.96 -65.71
CA ARG A 432 33.90 -42.82 -65.39
C ARG A 432 34.99 -42.10 -64.61
N ASP A 433 35.35 -40.89 -65.04
CA ASP A 433 36.42 -40.10 -64.41
C ASP A 433 36.03 -39.73 -62.97
N ASP A 434 34.79 -39.29 -62.77
CA ASP A 434 34.24 -38.95 -61.46
C ASP A 434 34.18 -40.18 -60.54
N VAL A 435 33.73 -41.33 -61.05
CA VAL A 435 33.68 -42.59 -60.29
C VAL A 435 35.09 -43.06 -59.92
N GLU A 436 36.05 -42.99 -60.83
CA GLU A 436 37.44 -43.38 -60.56
C GLU A 436 38.06 -42.48 -59.47
N GLN A 437 37.85 -41.17 -59.58
CA GLN A 437 38.29 -40.22 -58.56
C GLN A 437 37.67 -40.52 -57.19
N ALA A 438 36.35 -40.73 -57.14
CA ALA A 438 35.62 -41.06 -55.92
C ALA A 438 36.10 -42.36 -55.26
N VAL A 439 36.37 -43.40 -56.07
CA VAL A 439 36.89 -44.69 -55.58
C VAL A 439 38.29 -44.52 -54.97
N ASN A 440 39.16 -43.74 -55.63
CA ASN A 440 40.50 -43.45 -55.11
C ASN A 440 40.43 -42.69 -53.78
N LEU A 441 39.52 -41.72 -53.64
CA LEU A 441 39.28 -41.01 -52.38
C LEU A 441 38.83 -41.97 -51.27
N ILE A 442 37.83 -42.82 -51.54
CA ILE A 442 37.31 -43.78 -50.55
C ILE A 442 38.39 -44.79 -50.14
N ALA A 443 39.17 -45.32 -51.09
CA ALA A 443 40.27 -46.23 -50.79
C ALA A 443 41.32 -45.56 -49.89
N GLY A 444 41.66 -44.30 -50.17
CA GLY A 444 42.52 -43.47 -49.32
C GLY A 444 41.95 -43.33 -47.91
N TYR A 445 40.70 -42.88 -47.78
CA TYR A 445 40.02 -42.72 -46.49
C TYR A 445 39.93 -44.03 -45.70
N LEU A 446 39.65 -45.15 -46.34
CA LEU A 446 39.60 -46.45 -45.68
C LEU A 446 40.98 -46.91 -45.20
N ASN A 447 42.05 -46.60 -45.92
CA ASN A 447 43.42 -46.86 -45.48
C ASN A 447 43.78 -46.01 -44.26
N ASP A 448 43.46 -44.72 -44.29
CA ASP A 448 43.68 -43.80 -43.16
C ASP A 448 42.95 -44.28 -41.90
N LEU A 449 41.68 -44.68 -42.04
CA LEU A 449 40.89 -45.24 -40.94
C LEU A 449 41.43 -46.58 -40.44
N ASN A 450 42.06 -47.38 -41.31
CA ASN A 450 42.65 -48.67 -40.93
C ASN A 450 44.04 -48.51 -40.27
N CYS A 451 44.76 -47.42 -40.53
CA CYS A 451 46.00 -47.08 -39.83
C CYS A 451 45.76 -46.45 -38.45
N GLY A 452 44.63 -45.77 -38.25
CA GLY A 452 44.28 -45.11 -36.98
C GLY A 452 43.63 -46.01 -35.91
N ILE A 453 43.36 -47.30 -36.21
CA ILE A 453 42.77 -48.30 -35.30
C ILE A 453 43.78 -49.39 -35.01
#